data_AF-A0AAN7CAR2-F1
#
_entry.id   AF-A0AAN7CAR2-F1
#
_cell.length_a   1.000
_cell.length_b   1.000
_cell.length_c   1.000
_cell.angle_alpha   90.00
_cell.angle_beta   90.00
_cell.angle_gamma   90.00
#
_symmetry.space_group_name_H-M   'P 1'
#
loop_
_entity.id
_entity.type
_entity.pdbx_description
1 polymer ?
#
loop_
_entity_poly.entity_id
_entity_poly.type
_entity_poly.pdbx_seq_one_letter_code
_entity_poly.pdbx_strand_id
1 'polypeptide(L)'
;MGLITVILRGFKVPISVLNRFLASNGVEEIDGTPPRLFYLPGEPPTVLDPQSACLRAKLVPAGDTDSRARLFIPQPQGQSRSTYGYVAYAYTQVYIERMIDSARELPDQAPPGFAELRREILGFAEEGEEPLLLLFSVITDDREFPLEGTFMRQSYLRCDDCAAVFDYWFDFLYHRRDAHGVELSRNPLC
;
A
#
# COMPACT_ATOMS: atom_id res chain seq x y z
N MET A 1 -2.68 16.62 -13.60
CA MET A 1 -2.14 15.27 -13.34
C MET A 1 -1.33 15.36 -12.06
N GLY A 2 -1.66 14.56 -11.04
CA GLY A 2 -0.85 14.45 -9.83
C GLY A 2 -0.38 13.02 -9.69
N LEU A 3 0.91 12.80 -9.55
CA LEU A 3 1.48 11.47 -9.36
C LEU A 3 1.56 11.18 -7.87
N ILE A 4 1.04 10.04 -7.42
CA ILE A 4 1.30 9.56 -6.06
C ILE A 4 2.49 8.61 -6.13
N THR A 5 3.57 9.02 -5.48
CA THR A 5 4.72 8.16 -5.23
C THR A 5 4.49 7.41 -3.93
N VAL A 6 4.68 6.09 -3.94
CA VAL A 6 4.60 5.29 -2.71
C VAL A 6 5.99 4.81 -2.33
N ILE A 7 6.40 5.21 -1.13
CA ILE A 7 7.64 4.72 -0.53
C ILE A 7 7.24 3.63 0.45
N LEU A 8 7.85 2.46 0.33
CA LEU A 8 7.44 1.29 1.11
C LEU A 8 8.63 0.47 1.60
N ARG A 9 8.39 -0.28 2.67
CA ARG A 9 9.22 -1.39 3.12
C ARG A 9 8.42 -2.68 3.05
N GLY A 10 9.06 -3.71 2.51
CA GLY A 10 8.39 -4.94 2.15
C GLY A 10 9.29 -5.83 1.31
N PHE A 11 8.68 -6.64 0.46
CA PHE A 11 9.40 -7.44 -0.52
C PHE A 11 8.67 -7.47 -1.85
N LYS A 12 9.43 -7.71 -2.92
CA LYS A 12 8.95 -7.87 -4.29
C LYS A 12 8.66 -9.34 -4.54
N VAL A 13 7.55 -9.62 -5.23
CA VAL A 13 7.10 -10.99 -5.56
C VAL A 13 6.57 -11.04 -6.99
N PRO A 14 6.86 -12.10 -7.78
CA PRO A 14 6.22 -12.30 -9.07
C PRO A 14 4.70 -12.39 -8.94
N ILE A 15 3.96 -11.83 -9.89
CA ILE A 15 2.48 -11.90 -9.87
C ILE A 15 1.99 -13.35 -9.98
N SER A 16 2.68 -14.21 -10.73
CA SER A 16 2.39 -15.65 -10.82
C SER A 16 2.41 -16.35 -9.47
N VAL A 17 3.42 -16.05 -8.65
CA VAL A 17 3.58 -16.58 -7.28
C VAL A 17 2.49 -16.04 -6.37
N LEU A 18 2.23 -14.74 -6.46
CA LEU A 18 1.22 -14.08 -5.65
C LEU A 18 -0.19 -14.58 -5.97
N ASN A 19 -0.54 -14.76 -7.24
CA ASN A 19 -1.82 -15.31 -7.68
C ASN A 19 -2.04 -16.71 -7.10
N ARG A 20 -1.03 -17.60 -7.16
CA ARG A 20 -1.11 -18.95 -6.59
C ARG A 20 -1.33 -18.93 -5.07
N PHE A 21 -0.61 -18.06 -4.36
CA PHE A 21 -0.83 -17.84 -2.94
C PHE A 21 -2.26 -17.37 -2.65
N LEU A 22 -2.76 -16.37 -3.38
CA LEU A 22 -4.12 -15.85 -3.18
C LEU A 22 -5.20 -16.88 -3.49
N ALA A 23 -5.06 -17.61 -4.61
CA ALA A 23 -5.97 -18.67 -5.01
C ALA A 23 -6.04 -19.78 -3.94
N SER A 24 -4.90 -20.18 -3.37
CA SER A 24 -4.86 -21.17 -2.28
C SER A 24 -5.57 -20.70 -0.99
N ASN A 25 -5.72 -19.39 -0.82
CA ASN A 25 -6.42 -18.76 0.29
C ASN A 25 -7.86 -18.31 -0.07
N GLY A 26 -8.38 -18.74 -1.24
CA GLY A 26 -9.73 -18.43 -1.68
C GLY A 26 -9.95 -16.98 -2.11
N VAL A 27 -8.88 -16.25 -2.45
CA VAL A 27 -8.92 -14.87 -2.91
C VAL A 27 -8.70 -14.82 -4.42
N GLU A 28 -9.44 -13.95 -5.10
CA GLU A 28 -9.34 -13.76 -6.54
C GLU A 28 -7.93 -13.30 -6.96
N GLU A 29 -7.47 -13.88 -8.08
CA GLU A 29 -6.21 -13.55 -8.73
C GLU A 29 -6.18 -12.09 -9.20
N ILE A 30 -4.98 -11.52 -9.27
CA ILE A 30 -4.81 -10.09 -9.54
C ILE A 30 -4.44 -9.82 -11.00
N ASP A 31 -3.75 -10.77 -11.63
CA ASP A 31 -3.31 -10.71 -13.04
C ASP A 31 -2.57 -9.42 -13.40
N GLY A 32 -1.78 -8.90 -12.46
CA GLY A 32 -1.00 -7.68 -12.61
C GLY A 32 -1.85 -6.40 -12.60
N THR A 33 -3.13 -6.49 -12.23
CA THR A 33 -4.03 -5.35 -12.07
C THR A 33 -3.85 -4.75 -10.68
N PRO A 34 -3.41 -3.50 -10.53
CA PRO A 34 -3.20 -2.93 -9.21
C PRO A 34 -4.45 -2.94 -8.33
N PRO A 35 -4.32 -3.34 -7.05
CA PRO A 35 -5.40 -3.22 -6.09
C PRO A 35 -5.88 -1.78 -6.01
N ARG A 36 -7.18 -1.60 -5.75
CA ARG A 36 -7.77 -0.27 -5.65
C ARG A 36 -7.27 0.41 -4.38
N LEU A 37 -6.52 1.50 -4.56
CA LEU A 37 -6.06 2.34 -3.44
C LEU A 37 -7.13 3.36 -2.99
N PHE A 38 -8.04 3.74 -3.89
CA PHE A 38 -9.07 4.78 -3.70
C PHE A 38 -10.46 4.28 -4.12
N TYR A 39 -11.54 4.85 -3.56
CA TYR A 39 -12.90 4.54 -4.01
C TYR A 39 -13.25 5.26 -5.31
N LEU A 40 -14.14 4.64 -6.07
CA LEU A 40 -14.78 5.25 -7.24
C LEU A 40 -16.13 5.83 -6.83
N PRO A 41 -16.49 7.03 -7.31
CA PRO A 41 -17.81 7.61 -7.05
C PRO A 41 -18.95 6.68 -7.48
N GLY A 42 -19.89 6.42 -6.57
CA GLY A 42 -21.07 5.59 -6.83
C GLY A 42 -20.92 4.11 -6.42
N GLU A 43 -19.75 3.71 -5.94
CA GLU A 43 -19.53 2.37 -5.37
C GLU A 43 -19.50 2.42 -3.83
N PRO A 44 -19.85 1.31 -3.13
CA PRO A 44 -19.75 1.26 -1.68
C PRO A 44 -18.28 1.37 -1.23
N PRO A 45 -17.98 2.10 -0.13
CA PRO A 45 -16.63 2.22 0.40
C PRO A 45 -16.11 0.85 0.84
N THR A 46 -15.21 0.27 0.05
CA THR A 46 -14.58 -1.03 0.32
C THR A 46 -13.30 -0.84 1.15
N VAL A 47 -13.42 -0.86 2.49
CA VAL A 47 -12.36 -0.52 3.48
C VAL A 47 -10.94 -1.01 3.15
N LEU A 48 -10.81 -2.20 2.56
CA LEU A 48 -9.54 -2.79 2.15
C LEU A 48 -9.78 -3.75 0.98
N ASP A 49 -8.87 -3.81 0.01
CA ASP A 49 -8.94 -4.79 -1.07
C ASP A 49 -8.81 -6.23 -0.51
N PRO A 50 -9.52 -7.23 -1.08
CA PRO A 50 -9.50 -8.61 -0.58
C PRO A 50 -8.10 -9.20 -0.44
N GLN A 51 -7.18 -8.83 -1.34
CA GLN A 51 -5.80 -9.29 -1.33
C GLN A 51 -5.05 -8.74 -0.11
N SER A 52 -5.12 -7.45 0.15
CA SER A 52 -4.53 -6.83 1.34
C SER A 52 -5.20 -7.29 2.63
N ALA A 53 -6.51 -7.57 2.61
CA ALA A 53 -7.23 -8.15 3.75
C ALA A 53 -6.71 -9.56 4.08
N CYS A 54 -6.45 -10.39 3.06
CA CYS A 54 -5.84 -11.70 3.21
C CYS A 54 -4.44 -11.62 3.84
N LEU A 55 -3.60 -10.70 3.36
CA LEU A 55 -2.26 -10.49 3.91
C LEU A 55 -2.31 -10.09 5.40
N ARG A 56 -3.19 -9.17 5.77
CA ARG A 56 -3.34 -8.76 7.18
C ARG A 56 -3.87 -9.89 8.06
N ALA A 57 -4.84 -10.67 7.57
CA ALA A 57 -5.39 -11.80 8.30
C ALA A 57 -4.31 -12.84 8.66
N LYS A 58 -3.29 -13.02 7.81
CA LYS A 58 -2.15 -13.92 8.08
C LYS A 58 -1.23 -13.44 9.19
N LEU A 59 -1.23 -12.15 9.50
CA LEU A 59 -0.36 -11.54 10.51
C LEU A 59 -1.02 -11.47 11.89
N VAL A 60 -2.37 -11.55 11.95
CA VAL A 60 -3.13 -11.56 13.21
C VAL A 60 -2.69 -12.69 14.16
N PRO A 61 -2.50 -13.96 13.74
CA PRO A 61 -2.05 -15.04 14.63
C PRO A 61 -0.65 -14.82 15.21
N ALA A 62 0.19 -14.04 14.54
CA ALA A 62 1.52 -13.69 15.00
C ALA A 62 1.54 -12.47 15.97
N GLY A 63 0.38 -11.88 16.25
CA GLY A 63 0.21 -10.76 17.17
C GLY A 63 0.19 -9.38 16.51
N ASP A 64 0.21 -9.29 15.18
CA ASP A 64 0.10 -8.02 14.44
C ASP A 64 -1.37 -7.70 14.12
N THR A 65 -2.13 -7.29 15.14
CA THR A 65 -3.58 -7.03 15.04
C THR A 65 -3.93 -5.74 14.31
N ASP A 66 -3.02 -4.76 14.30
CA ASP A 66 -3.18 -3.46 13.63
C ASP A 66 -2.33 -3.37 12.36
N SER A 67 -2.12 -4.52 11.70
CA SER A 67 -1.20 -4.64 10.58
C SER A 67 -1.47 -3.61 9.48
N ARG A 68 -0.41 -2.91 9.08
CA ARG A 68 -0.41 -2.02 7.91
C ARG A 68 -0.10 -2.77 6.61
N ALA A 69 -0.05 -4.11 6.65
CA ALA A 69 0.30 -4.90 5.47
C ALA A 69 -0.61 -4.60 4.29
N ARG A 70 -0.02 -4.36 3.12
CA ARG A 70 -0.76 -4.01 1.90
C ARG A 70 -0.01 -4.44 0.64
N LEU A 71 -0.78 -4.78 -0.38
CA LEU A 71 -0.26 -5.08 -1.70
C LEU A 71 -0.21 -3.83 -2.59
N PHE A 72 0.91 -3.64 -3.26
CA PHE A 72 1.09 -2.62 -4.29
C PHE A 72 1.54 -3.25 -5.60
N ILE A 73 0.95 -2.84 -6.71
CA ILE A 73 1.42 -3.21 -8.04
C ILE A 73 1.57 -1.90 -8.82
N PRO A 74 2.75 -1.61 -9.39
CA PRO A 74 2.91 -0.44 -10.22
C PRO A 74 2.14 -0.61 -11.53
N GLN A 75 1.40 0.42 -11.93
CA GLN A 75 0.78 0.49 -13.24
C GLN A 75 1.02 1.87 -13.87
N PRO A 76 2.18 2.07 -14.52
CA PRO A 76 2.42 3.26 -15.31
C PRO A 76 1.45 3.31 -16.52
N GLN A 77 0.85 4.47 -16.77
CA GLN A 77 -0.05 4.65 -17.92
C GLN A 77 0.70 4.38 -19.23
N GLY A 78 0.05 3.67 -20.16
CA GLY A 78 0.63 3.34 -21.46
C GLY A 78 1.69 2.24 -21.45
N GLN A 79 1.94 1.58 -20.31
CA GLN A 79 2.87 0.45 -20.21
C GLN A 79 2.15 -0.89 -20.03
N SER A 80 2.87 -1.98 -20.33
CA SER A 80 2.41 -3.34 -20.05
C SER A 80 2.16 -3.55 -18.55
N ARG A 81 1.26 -4.50 -18.22
CA ARG A 81 0.99 -4.87 -16.83
C ARG A 81 2.29 -5.28 -16.12
N SER A 82 2.42 -4.90 -14.86
CA SER A 82 3.57 -5.30 -14.06
C SER A 82 3.57 -6.81 -13.86
N THR A 83 4.74 -7.43 -14.05
CA THR A 83 4.97 -8.85 -13.75
C THR A 83 5.29 -9.09 -12.28
N TYR A 84 5.40 -8.02 -11.49
CA TYR A 84 5.71 -8.07 -10.05
C TYR A 84 4.75 -7.22 -9.22
N GLY A 85 4.45 -7.72 -8.03
CA GLY A 85 3.82 -6.98 -6.94
C GLY A 85 4.78 -6.74 -5.79
N TYR A 86 4.40 -5.87 -4.88
CA TYR A 86 5.13 -5.51 -3.67
C TYR A 86 4.22 -5.72 -2.48
N VAL A 87 4.61 -6.62 -1.58
CA VAL A 87 3.94 -6.82 -0.30
C VAL A 87 4.66 -5.96 0.71
N ALA A 88 4.02 -4.87 1.13
CA ALA A 88 4.57 -3.90 2.07
C ALA A 88 4.02 -4.14 3.48
N TYR A 89 4.86 -4.01 4.51
CA TYR A 89 4.43 -3.93 5.90
C TYR A 89 4.41 -2.49 6.42
N ALA A 90 5.16 -1.59 5.80
CA ALA A 90 5.14 -0.16 6.06
C ALA A 90 5.18 0.59 4.74
N TYR A 91 4.39 1.66 4.62
CA TYR A 91 4.40 2.51 3.44
C TYR A 91 3.94 3.93 3.78
N THR A 92 4.30 4.87 2.92
CA THR A 92 3.80 6.24 2.94
C THR A 92 3.56 6.73 1.52
N GLN A 93 2.50 7.50 1.35
CA GLN A 93 2.11 8.07 0.07
C GLN A 93 2.56 9.53 0.02
N VAL A 94 3.31 9.87 -1.02
CA VAL A 94 3.88 11.21 -1.24
C VAL A 94 3.29 11.77 -2.51
N TYR A 95 2.54 12.86 -2.36
CA TYR A 95 1.92 13.59 -3.47
C TYR A 95 2.71 14.84 -3.86
N ILE A 96 3.27 15.52 -2.86
CA ILE A 96 4.15 16.68 -3.00
C ILE A 96 5.32 16.48 -2.04
N GLU A 97 6.43 17.19 -2.26
CA GLU A 97 7.61 17.16 -1.40
C GLU A 97 7.21 17.24 0.09
N ARG A 98 7.69 16.26 0.87
CA ARG A 98 7.60 16.24 2.33
C ARG A 98 8.74 15.49 2.97
N MET A 99 9.07 15.90 4.18
CA MET A 99 9.91 15.10 5.06
C MET A 99 9.14 13.85 5.52
N ILE A 100 9.86 12.73 5.54
CA ILE A 100 9.36 11.45 6.00
C ILE A 100 10.19 11.07 7.21
N ASP A 101 9.52 10.90 8.34
CA ASP A 101 10.16 10.34 9.51
C ASP A 101 10.31 8.84 9.28
N SER A 102 11.49 8.40 8.85
CA SER A 102 11.73 7.00 8.54
C SER A 102 11.58 6.09 9.76
N ALA A 103 11.86 6.58 10.97
CA ALA A 103 11.74 5.76 12.18
C ALA A 103 10.27 5.47 12.52
N ARG A 104 9.39 6.45 12.29
CA ARG A 104 7.96 6.32 12.59
C ARG A 104 7.14 5.78 11.41
N GLU A 105 7.33 6.33 10.21
CA GLU A 105 6.46 6.08 9.06
C GLU A 105 6.89 4.86 8.24
N LEU A 106 8.19 4.55 8.25
CA LEU A 106 8.82 3.47 7.48
C LEU A 106 9.79 2.67 8.37
N PRO A 107 9.32 2.08 9.49
CA PRO A 107 10.17 1.41 10.45
C PRO A 107 11.01 0.30 9.81
N ASP A 108 12.28 0.21 10.18
CA ASP A 108 13.22 -0.78 9.62
C ASP A 108 12.90 -2.22 9.98
N GLN A 109 12.25 -2.42 11.12
CA GLN A 109 11.89 -3.72 11.62
C GLN A 109 10.52 -4.13 11.09
N ALA A 110 10.49 -5.28 10.40
CA ALA A 110 9.25 -5.90 10.00
C ALA A 110 8.43 -6.36 11.22
N PRO A 111 7.08 -6.30 11.16
CA PRO A 111 6.25 -6.74 12.26
C PRO A 111 6.33 -8.27 12.44
N PRO A 112 5.93 -8.78 13.63
CA PRO A 112 5.84 -10.21 13.89
C PRO A 112 5.04 -10.95 12.82
N GLY A 113 5.50 -12.13 12.40
CA GLY A 113 4.82 -12.93 11.38
C GLY A 113 5.12 -12.53 9.95
N PHE A 114 5.71 -11.36 9.68
CA PHE A 114 5.95 -10.91 8.31
C PHE A 114 7.01 -11.74 7.58
N ALA A 115 8.01 -12.24 8.31
CA ALA A 115 9.02 -13.15 7.76
C ALA A 115 8.41 -14.53 7.41
N GLU A 116 7.47 -15.00 8.22
CA GLU A 116 6.68 -16.22 7.99
C GLU A 116 5.77 -16.06 6.79
N LEU A 117 5.02 -14.94 6.71
CA LEU A 117 4.17 -14.60 5.56
C LEU A 117 4.99 -14.55 4.27
N ARG A 118 6.17 -13.93 4.31
CA ARG A 118 7.10 -13.92 3.17
C ARG A 118 7.48 -15.35 2.78
N ARG A 119 7.86 -16.20 3.74
CA ARG A 119 8.21 -17.61 3.46
C ARG A 119 7.05 -18.40 2.89
N GLU A 120 5.84 -18.18 3.40
CA GLU A 120 4.61 -18.82 2.92
C GLU A 120 4.33 -18.45 1.46
N ILE A 121 4.35 -17.15 1.13
CA ILE A 121 4.14 -16.66 -0.25
C ILE A 121 5.20 -17.23 -1.19
N LEU A 122 6.47 -17.21 -0.77
CA LEU A 122 7.56 -17.74 -1.58
C LEU A 122 7.55 -19.27 -1.70
N GLY A 123 6.81 -19.98 -0.83
CA GLY A 123 6.57 -21.41 -0.97
C GLY A 123 5.79 -21.79 -2.23
N PHE A 124 5.16 -20.82 -2.89
CA PHE A 124 4.47 -21.00 -4.17
C PHE A 124 5.36 -20.70 -5.39
N ALA A 125 6.63 -20.37 -5.19
CA ALA A 125 7.57 -20.14 -6.28
C ALA A 125 7.99 -21.46 -6.95
N GLU A 126 8.02 -21.47 -8.28
CA GLU A 126 8.65 -22.55 -9.05
C GLU A 126 10.17 -22.35 -9.16
N GLU A 127 10.90 -23.41 -9.52
CA GLU A 127 12.34 -23.33 -9.77
C GLU A 127 12.64 -22.23 -10.82
N GLY A 128 13.38 -21.19 -10.40
CA GLY A 128 13.75 -20.05 -11.26
C GLY A 128 13.04 -18.73 -10.94
N GLU A 129 12.02 -18.72 -10.08
CA GLU A 129 11.36 -17.49 -9.62
C GLU A 129 12.06 -16.93 -8.36
N GLU A 130 13.23 -16.28 -8.53
CA GLU A 130 13.98 -15.73 -7.39
C GLU A 130 13.39 -14.40 -6.86
N PRO A 131 13.13 -14.29 -5.55
CA PRO A 131 12.65 -13.06 -4.94
C PRO A 131 13.81 -12.12 -4.54
N LEU A 132 13.74 -10.86 -4.98
CA LEU A 132 14.70 -9.83 -4.59
C LEU A 132 14.29 -9.18 -3.25
N LEU A 133 15.17 -9.28 -2.25
CA LEU A 133 15.09 -8.54 -0.98
C LEU A 133 15.85 -7.22 -1.10
N LEU A 134 15.17 -6.12 -1.39
CA LEU A 134 15.76 -4.79 -1.43
C LEU A 134 14.79 -3.76 -0.83
N LEU A 135 15.29 -2.57 -0.49
CA LEU A 135 14.45 -1.39 -0.30
C LEU A 135 13.95 -0.96 -1.68
N PHE A 136 12.63 -0.81 -1.85
CA PHE A 136 12.03 -0.45 -3.13
C PHE A 136 11.35 0.92 -3.03
N SER A 137 11.71 1.82 -3.94
CA SER A 137 10.87 2.98 -4.28
C SER A 137 9.96 2.57 -5.43
N VAL A 138 8.65 2.52 -5.20
CA VAL A 138 7.68 2.06 -6.20
C VAL A 138 6.76 3.21 -6.56
N ILE A 139 6.80 3.66 -7.81
CA ILE A 139 5.79 4.58 -8.34
C ILE A 139 4.57 3.72 -8.64
N THR A 140 3.59 3.73 -7.73
CA THR A 140 2.45 2.79 -7.80
C THR A 140 1.29 3.33 -8.63
N ASP A 141 1.25 4.63 -8.93
CA ASP A 141 0.16 5.19 -9.70
C ASP A 141 0.62 6.32 -10.63
N ASP A 142 0.56 6.04 -11.93
CA ASP A 142 0.66 7.03 -13.01
C ASP A 142 -0.71 7.19 -13.70
N ARG A 143 -1.79 6.84 -13.00
CA ARG A 143 -3.15 7.09 -13.47
C ARG A 143 -3.46 8.58 -13.35
N GLU A 144 -4.24 9.11 -14.28
CA GLU A 144 -4.84 10.43 -14.16
C GLU A 144 -5.53 10.52 -12.80
N PHE A 145 -4.83 11.15 -11.85
CA PHE A 145 -5.37 11.48 -10.55
C PHE A 145 -6.32 12.65 -10.78
N PRO A 146 -7.64 12.42 -10.85
CA PRO A 146 -8.56 13.50 -11.14
C PRO A 146 -8.62 14.28 -9.83
N LEU A 147 -7.92 15.41 -9.78
CA LEU A 147 -8.05 16.40 -8.71
C LEU A 147 -9.48 16.97 -8.62
N GLU A 148 -10.37 16.56 -9.52
CA GLU A 148 -11.79 16.82 -9.42
C GLU A 148 -12.33 16.23 -8.11
N GLY A 149 -12.91 17.10 -7.28
CA GLY A 149 -13.17 16.89 -5.86
C GLY A 149 -14.15 15.79 -5.48
N THR A 150 -14.54 14.90 -6.41
CA THR A 150 -15.33 13.69 -6.18
C THR A 150 -14.46 12.46 -5.87
N PHE A 151 -13.23 12.37 -6.39
CA PHE A 151 -12.34 11.20 -6.14
C PHE A 151 -11.65 11.24 -4.78
N MET A 152 -11.42 12.45 -4.23
CA MET A 152 -10.85 12.63 -2.89
C MET A 152 -11.88 12.51 -1.75
N ARG A 153 -13.15 12.19 -2.04
CA ARG A 153 -14.23 12.16 -1.03
C ARG A 153 -14.40 10.84 -0.31
N GLN A 154 -13.75 9.78 -0.79
CA GLN A 154 -14.08 8.43 -0.41
C GLN A 154 -12.79 7.60 -0.56
N SER A 155 -11.97 7.49 0.48
CA SER A 155 -10.99 6.40 0.61
C SER A 155 -10.93 5.98 2.07
N TYR A 156 -10.50 4.77 2.40
CA TYR A 156 -10.22 4.40 3.79
C TYR A 156 -8.94 5.12 4.26
N LEU A 157 -9.04 6.43 4.40
CA LEU A 157 -8.00 7.28 4.94
C LEU A 157 -8.06 7.17 6.44
N ARG A 158 -7.63 6.02 6.96
CA ARG A 158 -7.48 5.83 8.38
C ARG A 158 -6.15 6.43 8.81
N CYS A 159 -6.15 7.19 9.90
CA CYS A 159 -4.92 7.60 10.55
C CYS A 159 -4.13 6.36 10.97
N ASP A 160 -2.84 6.34 10.67
CA ASP A 160 -1.97 5.25 11.11
C ASP A 160 -1.68 5.34 12.62
N ASP A 161 -1.77 6.54 13.19
CA ASP A 161 -1.44 6.84 14.59
C ASP A 161 -2.67 6.82 15.52
N CYS A 162 -3.90 6.75 14.98
CA CYS A 162 -5.13 6.66 15.79
C CYS A 162 -6.30 6.01 15.04
N ALA A 163 -7.45 5.87 15.70
CA ALA A 163 -8.65 5.26 15.09
C ALA A 163 -9.44 6.19 14.16
N ALA A 164 -8.96 7.41 13.89
CA ALA A 164 -9.67 8.37 13.05
C ALA A 164 -9.69 7.93 11.58
N VAL A 165 -10.84 8.13 10.92
CA VAL A 165 -11.05 7.84 9.50
C VAL A 165 -11.56 9.11 8.84
N PHE A 166 -11.05 9.41 7.64
CA PHE A 166 -11.35 10.65 6.92
C PHE A 166 -11.97 10.38 5.57
N ASP A 167 -12.93 11.22 5.22
CA ASP A 167 -13.52 11.24 3.89
C ASP A 167 -12.63 12.00 2.90
N TYR A 168 -11.88 13.01 3.39
CA TYR A 168 -11.04 13.87 2.55
C TYR A 168 -9.55 13.68 2.80
N TRP A 169 -8.76 13.59 1.72
CA TRP A 169 -7.29 13.51 1.80
C TRP A 169 -6.67 14.69 2.55
N PHE A 170 -7.15 15.91 2.30
CA PHE A 170 -6.66 17.07 3.01
C PHE A 170 -7.00 17.04 4.50
N ASP A 171 -8.18 16.54 4.88
CA ASP A 171 -8.56 16.40 6.29
C ASP A 171 -7.68 15.35 6.99
N PHE A 172 -7.40 14.23 6.32
CA PHE A 172 -6.42 13.25 6.79
C PHE A 172 -5.03 13.87 6.99
N LEU A 173 -4.55 14.63 6.00
CA LEU A 173 -3.27 15.32 6.08
C LEU A 173 -3.24 16.34 7.22
N TYR A 174 -4.25 17.20 7.34
CA TYR A 174 -4.36 18.17 8.41
C TYR A 174 -4.45 17.51 9.77
N HIS A 175 -5.22 16.42 9.90
CA HIS A 175 -5.26 15.64 11.12
C HIS A 175 -3.89 15.08 11.49
N ARG A 176 -3.15 14.50 10.54
CA ARG A 176 -1.80 13.99 10.80
C ARG A 176 -0.85 15.10 11.27
N ARG A 177 -0.97 16.31 10.72
CA ARG A 177 -0.22 17.49 11.19
C ARG A 177 -0.64 17.90 12.60
N ASP A 178 -1.94 18.10 12.82
CA ASP A 178 -2.48 18.75 14.01
C ASP A 178 -2.53 17.81 15.23
N ALA A 179 -2.85 16.54 15.02
CA ALA A 179 -2.97 15.53 16.07
C ALA A 179 -1.68 14.73 16.30
N HIS A 180 -0.85 14.57 15.26
CA HIS A 180 0.33 13.68 15.32
C HIS A 180 1.65 14.40 14.97
N GLY A 181 1.63 15.72 14.82
CA GLY A 181 2.82 16.53 14.56
C GLY A 181 3.55 16.15 13.27
N VAL A 182 2.86 15.53 12.29
CA VAL A 182 3.46 15.21 11.00
C VAL A 182 3.72 16.50 10.24
N GLU A 183 4.99 16.82 10.03
CA GLU A 183 5.38 17.99 9.24
C GLU A 183 5.06 17.75 7.76
N LEU A 184 3.95 18.34 7.34
CA LEU A 184 3.66 18.55 5.93
C LEU A 184 4.41 19.82 5.56
N SER A 185 5.54 19.70 4.87
CA SER A 185 6.32 20.87 4.46
C SER A 185 5.40 21.88 3.77
N ARG A 186 5.40 23.10 4.31
CA ARG A 186 4.96 24.26 3.53
C ARG A 186 5.94 24.39 2.37
N ASN A 187 5.42 24.67 1.19
CA ASN A 187 6.23 25.13 0.09
C ASN A 187 7.15 26.25 0.61
N PRO A 188 8.49 26.11 0.55
CA PRO A 188 9.42 27.12 1.08
C PRO A 188 9.35 28.46 0.33
N LEU A 189 8.53 28.56 -0.72
CA LEU A 189 8.26 29.76 -1.51
C LEU A 189 6.91 30.43 -1.16
N CYS A 190 6.19 29.97 -0.14
CA CYS A 190 4.93 30.56 0.34
C CYS A 190 5.07 31.19 1.74
#